data_AF-A0A935RCQ5-F1
#
_entry.id   AF-A0A935RCQ5-F1
#
_cell.length_a   1.000
_cell.length_b   1.000
_cell.length_c   1.000
_cell.angle_alpha   90.00
_cell.angle_beta   90.00
_cell.angle_gamma   90.00
#
_symmetry.space_group_name_H-M   'P 1'
#
loop_
_entity.id
_entity.type
_entity.pdbx_description
1 polymer ?
#
loop_
_entity_poly.entity_id
_entity_poly.type
_entity_poly.pdbx_seq_one_letter_code
_entity_poly.pdbx_strand_id
1 'polypeptide(L)'
;MCARPAWPLRCPLVPAGAVRRAAALAAPLASTRGLAFMAAAGLTAVACLRPWEGPPRLSPAALGLFAAGALWHELGHAAALRREGYAPGGIGLSLFVCVPVLYADVSAVRLLPRGGRLRVDLAGLAFQAGAAGALAVAGAAEGVPVAVTAAARAAAVATLLALGWALLPFPRSDGSWALRDYLEAGAESRRG
;
A
#
# COMPACT_ATOMS: atom_id res chain seq x y z
N MET A 1 11.98 -1.94 1.16
CA MET A 1 12.20 -2.26 -0.28
C MET A 1 13.49 -1.63 -0.84
N CYS A 2 14.65 -2.29 -0.72
CA CYS A 2 15.85 -1.92 -1.51
C CYS A 2 16.86 -3.07 -1.49
N ALA A 3 17.10 -3.64 -2.66
CA ALA A 3 18.37 -4.17 -3.13
C ALA A 3 18.11 -4.56 -4.58
N ARG A 4 19.14 -4.64 -5.41
CA ARG A 4 19.07 -5.33 -6.69
C ARG A 4 19.41 -6.82 -6.46
N PRO A 5 18.47 -7.72 -6.09
CA PRO A 5 18.66 -9.14 -6.36
C PRO A 5 17.95 -9.50 -7.66
N ALA A 6 18.53 -10.43 -8.40
CA ALA A 6 18.02 -10.97 -9.65
C ALA A 6 16.64 -11.61 -9.42
N TRP A 7 15.56 -10.86 -9.64
CA TRP A 7 14.25 -11.47 -9.85
C TRP A 7 14.19 -11.85 -11.33
N PRO A 8 13.94 -13.12 -11.69
CA PRO A 8 14.05 -13.58 -13.07
C PRO A 8 13.04 -12.91 -14.02
N LEU A 9 11.97 -12.29 -13.50
CA LEU A 9 10.91 -11.66 -14.29
C LEU A 9 10.43 -10.35 -13.63
N ARG A 10 10.82 -9.19 -14.18
CA ARG A 10 10.26 -7.88 -13.84
C ARG A 10 9.61 -7.28 -15.08
N CYS A 11 8.31 -7.03 -15.00
CA CYS A 11 7.62 -6.27 -16.04
C CYS A 11 7.40 -4.84 -15.52
N PRO A 12 8.03 -3.81 -16.11
CA PRO A 12 7.72 -2.43 -15.76
C PRO A 12 6.26 -2.14 -16.17
N LEU A 13 5.44 -1.69 -15.22
CA LEU A 13 4.02 -1.46 -15.44
C LEU A 13 3.70 0.03 -15.55
N VAL A 14 4.28 0.84 -14.66
CA VAL A 14 4.14 2.29 -14.67
C VAL A 14 5.52 2.94 -14.76
N PRO A 15 5.80 3.74 -15.80
CA PRO A 15 7.10 4.35 -15.97
C PRO A 15 7.39 5.40 -14.87
N ALA A 16 8.66 5.56 -14.51
CA ALA A 16 9.09 6.43 -13.43
C ALA A 16 8.59 7.88 -13.55
N GLY A 17 8.50 8.42 -14.77
CA GLY A 17 7.97 9.77 -15.00
C GLY A 17 6.51 9.92 -14.56
N ALA A 18 5.67 8.92 -14.84
CA ALA A 18 4.27 8.90 -14.41
C ALA A 18 4.16 8.72 -12.89
N VAL A 19 4.94 7.79 -12.32
CA VAL A 19 4.99 7.57 -10.86
C VAL A 19 5.41 8.84 -10.13
N ARG A 20 6.43 9.56 -10.61
CA ARG A 20 6.88 10.82 -9.99
C ARG A 20 5.80 11.90 -9.96
N ARG A 21 5.01 12.03 -11.03
CA ARG A 21 3.90 12.97 -11.07
C ARG A 21 2.80 12.57 -10.10
N ALA A 22 2.37 11.30 -10.15
CA ALA A 22 1.36 10.77 -9.24
C ALA A 22 1.81 10.86 -7.77
N ALA A 23 3.06 10.54 -7.47
CA ALA A 23 3.65 10.62 -6.14
C ALA A 23 3.72 12.06 -5.64
N ALA A 24 3.98 13.03 -6.51
CA ALA A 24 3.93 14.45 -6.15
C ALA A 24 2.52 14.90 -5.79
N LEU A 25 1.50 14.44 -6.53
CA LEU A 25 0.09 14.74 -6.22
C LEU A 25 -0.38 14.07 -4.92
N ALA A 26 0.04 12.82 -4.69
CA ALA A 26 -0.27 12.07 -3.48
C ALA A 26 0.60 12.47 -2.28
N ALA A 27 1.65 13.27 -2.48
CA ALA A 27 2.59 13.66 -1.44
C ALA A 27 1.91 14.25 -0.19
N PRO A 28 0.88 15.12 -0.25
CA PRO A 28 0.22 15.63 0.97
C PRO A 28 -0.34 14.52 1.88
N LEU A 29 -0.91 13.47 1.28
CA LEU A 29 -1.48 12.31 1.98
C LEU A 29 -0.40 11.48 2.68
N ALA A 30 0.82 11.45 2.14
CA ALA A 30 1.93 10.72 2.72
C ALA A 30 2.62 11.44 3.91
N SER A 31 2.06 12.55 4.40
CA SER A 31 2.49 13.16 5.67
C SER A 31 2.11 12.28 6.86
N THR A 32 2.80 12.36 8.00
CA THR A 32 2.46 11.56 9.19
C THR A 32 0.98 11.67 9.58
N ARG A 33 0.43 12.89 9.53
CA ARG A 33 -1.00 13.14 9.80
C ARG A 33 -1.91 12.54 8.72
N GLY A 34 -1.51 12.66 7.45
CA GLY A 34 -2.26 12.07 6.34
C GLY A 34 -2.28 10.55 6.38
N LEU A 35 -1.14 9.91 6.68
CA LEU A 35 -1.04 8.46 6.86
C LEU A 35 -1.90 7.98 8.04
N ALA A 36 -1.81 8.66 9.18
CA ALA A 36 -2.62 8.35 10.35
C ALA A 36 -4.13 8.49 10.05
N PHE A 37 -4.52 9.56 9.35
CA PHE A 37 -5.90 9.78 8.93
C PHE A 37 -6.37 8.68 7.97
N MET A 38 -5.60 8.35 6.94
CA MET A 38 -5.95 7.31 5.96
C MET A 38 -6.11 5.94 6.63
N ALA A 39 -5.20 5.58 7.53
CA ALA A 39 -5.29 4.34 8.28
C ALA A 39 -6.53 4.33 9.20
N ALA A 40 -6.72 5.39 10.00
CA ALA A 40 -7.84 5.47 10.93
C ALA A 40 -9.19 5.48 10.21
N ALA A 41 -9.38 6.39 9.25
CA ALA A 41 -10.62 6.49 8.48
C ALA A 41 -10.91 5.19 7.71
N GLY A 42 -9.88 4.59 7.11
CA GLY A 42 -9.99 3.33 6.39
C GLY A 42 -10.47 2.18 7.27
N LEU A 43 -9.79 1.98 8.41
CA LEU A 43 -10.12 0.93 9.37
C LEU A 43 -11.48 1.16 10.03
N THR A 44 -11.83 2.40 10.38
CA THR A 44 -13.15 2.74 10.91
C THR A 44 -14.25 2.44 9.89
N ALA A 45 -14.10 2.87 8.64
CA ALA A 45 -15.08 2.58 7.59
C ALA A 45 -15.28 1.08 7.41
N VAL A 46 -14.20 0.30 7.38
CA VAL A 46 -14.26 -1.16 7.29
C VAL A 46 -14.97 -1.77 8.50
N ALA A 47 -14.64 -1.34 9.72
CA ALA A 47 -15.24 -1.86 10.95
C ALA A 47 -16.74 -1.57 11.04
N CYS A 48 -17.16 -0.38 10.60
CA CYS A 48 -18.56 0.05 10.61
C CYS A 48 -19.39 -0.59 9.49
N LEU A 49 -18.82 -0.69 8.28
CA LEU A 49 -19.57 -1.12 7.08
C LEU A 49 -19.46 -2.62 6.79
N ARG A 50 -18.53 -3.30 7.46
CA ARG A 50 -18.38 -4.76 7.47
C ARG A 50 -18.54 -5.37 6.07
N PRO A 51 -17.64 -5.05 5.12
CA PRO A 51 -17.79 -5.45 3.73
C PRO A 51 -17.93 -6.97 3.53
N TRP A 52 -17.49 -7.77 4.52
CA TRP A 52 -17.64 -9.23 4.58
C TRP A 52 -19.06 -9.74 4.84
N GLU A 53 -20.02 -8.92 5.30
CA GLU A 53 -21.40 -9.36 5.61
C GLU A 53 -22.29 -9.58 4.36
N GLY A 54 -21.70 -9.94 3.22
CA GLY A 54 -22.42 -10.31 2.01
C GLY A 54 -21.64 -11.33 1.19
N PRO A 55 -22.28 -12.08 0.29
CA PRO A 55 -21.59 -13.08 -0.51
C PRO A 55 -20.51 -12.40 -1.37
N PRO A 56 -19.21 -12.69 -1.15
CA PRO A 56 -18.17 -12.11 -1.97
C PRO A 56 -18.32 -12.66 -3.39
N ARG A 57 -18.52 -11.78 -4.37
CA ARG A 57 -18.60 -12.17 -5.78
C ARG A 57 -17.32 -11.76 -6.48
N LEU A 58 -16.46 -12.75 -6.72
CA LEU A 58 -15.33 -12.55 -7.61
C LEU A 58 -15.85 -12.20 -9.00
N SER A 59 -15.40 -11.06 -9.51
CA SER A 59 -15.77 -10.53 -10.80
C SER A 59 -14.56 -9.80 -11.40
N PRO A 60 -14.50 -9.61 -12.72
CA PRO A 60 -13.46 -8.81 -13.35
C PRO A 60 -13.37 -7.39 -12.74
N ALA A 61 -14.51 -6.80 -12.40
CA ALA A 61 -14.56 -5.50 -11.72
C ALA A 61 -13.92 -5.56 -10.33
N ALA A 62 -14.22 -6.58 -9.52
CA ALA A 62 -13.61 -6.75 -8.21
C ALA A 62 -12.08 -6.92 -8.30
N LEU A 63 -11.60 -7.72 -9.27
CA LEU A 63 -10.17 -7.91 -9.51
C LEU A 63 -9.48 -6.62 -9.97
N GLY A 64 -10.13 -5.85 -10.86
CA GLY A 64 -9.63 -4.56 -11.30
C GLY A 64 -9.53 -3.54 -10.17
N LEU A 65 -10.54 -3.46 -9.30
CA LEU A 65 -10.53 -2.60 -8.12
C LEU A 65 -9.45 -3.01 -7.12
N PHE A 66 -9.28 -4.30 -6.87
CA PHE A 66 -8.20 -4.81 -6.02
C PHE A 66 -6.81 -4.46 -6.59
N ALA A 67 -6.59 -4.67 -7.89
CA ALA A 67 -5.34 -4.32 -8.56
C ALA A 67 -5.05 -2.81 -8.50
N ALA A 68 -6.08 -1.97 -8.65
CA ALA A 68 -5.97 -0.53 -8.45
C ALA A 68 -5.60 -0.17 -7.01
N GLY A 69 -6.16 -0.87 -6.01
CA GLY A 69 -5.78 -0.74 -4.60
C GLY A 69 -4.33 -1.13 -4.33
N ALA A 70 -3.82 -2.18 -4.98
CA ALA A 70 -2.42 -2.58 -4.90
C ALA A 70 -1.49 -1.56 -5.57
N LEU A 71 -1.88 -0.96 -6.70
CA LEU A 71 -1.13 0.17 -7.29
C LEU A 71 -1.12 1.39 -6.37
N TRP A 72 -2.23 1.66 -5.70
CA TRP A 72 -2.36 2.74 -4.73
C TRP A 72 -1.46 2.54 -3.50
N HIS A 73 -1.34 1.30 -3.02
CA HIS A 73 -0.38 0.93 -1.97
C HIS A 73 1.06 1.30 -2.39
N GLU A 74 1.49 0.86 -3.57
CA GLU A 74 2.84 1.13 -4.08
C GLU A 74 3.09 2.64 -4.32
N LEU A 75 2.05 3.36 -4.75
CA LEU A 75 2.09 4.81 -4.87
C LEU A 75 2.26 5.48 -3.51
N GLY A 76 1.74 4.90 -2.42
CA GLY A 76 1.94 5.37 -1.05
C GLY A 76 3.42 5.41 -0.68
N HIS A 77 4.17 4.34 -0.92
CA HIS A 77 5.62 4.31 -0.71
C HIS A 77 6.35 5.36 -1.56
N ALA A 78 5.99 5.47 -2.84
CA ALA A 78 6.59 6.44 -3.75
C ALA A 78 6.29 7.89 -3.33
N ALA A 79 5.06 8.18 -2.88
CA ALA A 79 4.63 9.47 -2.38
C ALA A 79 5.37 9.85 -1.09
N ALA A 80 5.52 8.90 -0.15
CA ALA A 80 6.30 9.12 1.06
C ALA A 80 7.77 9.42 0.74
N LEU A 81 8.40 8.65 -0.15
CA LEU A 81 9.79 8.91 -0.55
C LEU A 81 9.94 10.28 -1.21
N ARG A 82 8.97 10.67 -2.04
CA ARG A 82 8.92 12.00 -2.67
C ARG A 82 8.85 13.13 -1.65
N ARG A 83 8.09 12.96 -0.57
CA ARG A 83 8.03 13.95 0.52
C ARG A 83 9.36 14.14 1.23
N GLU A 84 10.17 13.09 1.31
CA GLU A 84 11.50 13.16 1.92
C GLU A 84 12.55 13.79 1.00
N GLY A 85 12.13 14.30 -0.17
CA GLY A 85 13.00 14.98 -1.13
C GLY A 85 13.65 14.06 -2.16
N TYR A 86 13.38 12.76 -2.13
CA TYR A 86 13.97 11.79 -3.06
C TYR A 86 13.01 11.42 -4.18
N ALA A 87 13.53 11.24 -5.39
CA ALA A 87 12.69 10.89 -6.53
C ALA A 87 12.41 9.37 -6.56
N PRO A 88 11.14 8.92 -6.56
CA PRO A 88 10.83 7.51 -6.76
C PRO A 88 11.15 7.06 -8.20
N GLY A 89 11.38 5.76 -8.36
CA GLY A 89 11.50 5.07 -9.64
C GLY A 89 10.12 4.67 -10.21
N GLY A 90 10.09 3.60 -10.99
CA GLY A 90 8.85 3.05 -11.57
C GLY A 90 8.11 2.10 -10.63
N ILE A 91 6.88 1.73 -11.00
CA ILE A 91 6.13 0.63 -10.39
C ILE A 91 6.12 -0.52 -11.39
N GLY A 92 6.38 -1.75 -10.92
CA GLY A 92 6.39 -2.93 -11.77
C GLY A 92 5.70 -4.12 -11.12
N LEU A 93 5.64 -5.20 -11.89
CA LEU A 93 5.16 -6.50 -11.46
C LEU A 93 6.34 -7.47 -11.29
N SER A 94 6.30 -8.24 -10.21
CA SER A 94 7.27 -9.30 -9.87
C SER A 94 6.49 -10.54 -9.40
N LEU A 95 7.10 -11.72 -9.46
CA LEU A 95 6.44 -12.97 -9.02
C LEU A 95 7.03 -13.46 -7.71
N PHE A 96 6.49 -13.17 -6.53
CA PHE A 96 7.03 -13.75 -5.29
C PHE A 96 6.66 -15.23 -5.19
N VAL A 97 7.65 -16.12 -5.37
CA VAL A 97 7.48 -17.58 -5.54
C VAL A 97 6.63 -17.90 -6.78
N CYS A 98 5.29 -17.87 -6.65
CA CYS A 98 4.34 -18.07 -7.74
C CYS A 98 3.22 -17.01 -7.75
N VAL A 99 3.27 -16.01 -6.85
CA VAL A 99 2.22 -15.02 -6.67
C VAL A 99 2.64 -13.69 -7.30
N PRO A 100 1.83 -13.09 -8.19
CA PRO A 100 2.11 -11.77 -8.71
C PRO A 100 2.03 -10.73 -7.58
N VAL A 101 3.12 -9.96 -7.42
CA VAL A 101 3.23 -8.85 -6.47
C VAL A 101 3.66 -7.59 -7.23
N LEU A 102 3.02 -6.48 -6.92
CA LEU A 102 3.52 -5.19 -7.37
C LEU A 102 4.73 -4.77 -6.53
N TYR A 103 5.55 -3.89 -7.08
CA TYR A 103 6.62 -3.23 -6.34
C TYR A 103 6.82 -1.81 -6.85
N ALA A 104 7.07 -0.88 -5.95
CA ALA A 104 7.63 0.44 -6.24
C ALA A 104 9.15 0.42 -6.09
N ASP A 105 9.86 1.03 -7.05
CA ASP A 105 11.27 1.34 -6.86
C ASP A 105 11.43 2.56 -5.95
N VAL A 106 11.61 2.27 -4.66
CA VAL A 106 11.91 3.25 -3.61
C VAL A 106 13.33 3.05 -3.06
N SER A 107 14.27 2.62 -3.90
CA SER A 107 15.64 2.26 -3.49
C SER A 107 16.39 3.36 -2.73
N ALA A 108 16.01 4.64 -2.91
CA ALA A 108 16.58 5.77 -2.19
C ALA A 108 16.17 5.82 -0.70
N VAL A 109 15.21 5.01 -0.24
CA VAL A 109 14.78 4.92 1.17
C VAL A 109 15.97 4.67 2.11
N ARG A 110 16.98 3.91 1.67
CA ARG A 110 18.19 3.63 2.45
C ARG A 110 19.03 4.86 2.81
N LEU A 111 18.82 5.98 2.12
CA LEU A 111 19.52 7.25 2.36
C LEU A 111 18.81 8.09 3.42
N LEU A 112 17.61 7.69 3.84
CA LEU A 112 16.81 8.44 4.80
C LEU A 112 17.23 8.12 6.24
N PRO A 113 17.10 9.11 7.15
CA PRO A 113 17.13 8.83 8.57
C PRO A 113 15.93 7.94 8.95
N ARG A 114 16.05 7.26 10.09
CA ARG A 114 15.04 6.33 10.65
C ARG A 114 13.59 6.77 10.43
N GLY A 115 13.26 7.99 10.86
CA GLY A 115 11.88 8.49 10.81
C GLY A 115 11.33 8.59 9.39
N GLY A 116 12.18 8.83 8.39
CA GLY A 116 11.77 8.84 6.99
C GLY A 116 11.64 7.44 6.42
N ARG A 117 12.51 6.51 6.80
CA ARG A 117 12.39 5.10 6.39
C ARG A 117 11.10 4.47 6.90
N LEU A 118 10.82 4.62 8.19
CA LEU A 118 9.57 4.17 8.80
C LEU A 118 8.34 4.79 8.12
N ARG A 119 8.40 6.07 7.75
CA ARG A 119 7.30 6.72 7.02
C ARG A 119 7.09 6.09 5.66
N VAL A 120 8.17 5.83 4.93
CA VAL A 120 8.11 5.15 3.63
C VAL A 120 7.54 3.76 3.80
N ASP A 121 8.08 2.94 4.71
CA ASP A 121 7.65 1.55 4.91
C ASP A 121 6.19 1.44 5.38
N LEU A 122 5.69 2.38 6.19
CA LEU A 122 4.30 2.38 6.65
C LEU A 122 3.32 3.02 5.65
N ALA A 123 3.80 3.76 4.65
CA ALA A 123 2.93 4.51 3.76
C ALA A 123 2.02 3.60 2.92
N GLY A 124 2.56 2.49 2.38
CA GLY A 124 1.76 1.52 1.63
C GLY A 124 0.60 0.96 2.46
N LEU A 125 0.86 0.58 3.71
CA LEU A 125 -0.15 0.06 4.64
C LEU A 125 -1.28 1.07 4.88
N ALA A 126 -0.95 2.34 5.13
CA ALA A 126 -1.95 3.38 5.36
C ALA A 126 -2.76 3.70 4.10
N PHE A 127 -2.12 3.78 2.94
CA PHE A 127 -2.79 3.97 1.66
C PHE A 127 -3.75 2.83 1.35
N GLN A 128 -3.31 1.59 1.60
CA GLN A 128 -4.12 0.39 1.40
C GLN A 128 -5.29 0.30 2.37
N ALA A 129 -5.11 0.67 3.64
CA ALA A 129 -6.20 0.76 4.62
C ALA A 129 -7.27 1.77 4.17
N GLY A 130 -6.86 2.96 3.71
CA GLY A 130 -7.80 3.94 3.18
C GLY A 130 -8.51 3.47 1.91
N ALA A 131 -7.82 2.75 1.01
CA ALA A 131 -8.45 2.14 -0.16
C ALA A 131 -9.50 1.08 0.23
N ALA A 132 -9.19 0.24 1.23
CA ALA A 132 -10.17 -0.71 1.77
C ALA A 132 -11.41 -0.01 2.34
N GLY A 133 -11.22 1.10 3.07
CA GLY A 133 -12.33 1.91 3.58
C GLY A 133 -13.17 2.55 2.48
N ALA A 134 -12.53 3.14 1.47
CA ALA A 134 -13.24 3.72 0.32
C ALA A 134 -14.06 2.67 -0.44
N LEU A 135 -13.52 1.47 -0.63
CA LEU A 135 -14.21 0.34 -1.24
C LEU A 135 -15.37 -0.17 -0.35
N ALA A 136 -15.21 -0.16 0.97
CA ALA A 136 -16.28 -0.50 1.90
C ALA A 136 -17.44 0.50 1.80
N VAL A 137 -17.15 1.80 1.73
CA VAL A 137 -18.14 2.87 1.50
C VAL A 137 -18.87 2.65 0.18
N ALA A 138 -18.14 2.42 -0.91
CA ALA A 138 -18.74 2.13 -2.22
C ALA A 138 -19.59 0.84 -2.21
N GLY A 139 -19.18 -0.16 -1.43
CA GLY A 139 -19.90 -1.42 -1.25
C GLY A 139 -21.19 -1.32 -0.42
N ALA A 140 -21.35 -0.23 0.34
CA ALA A 140 -22.53 0.07 1.14
C ALA A 140 -23.46 1.11 0.49
N ALA A 141 -23.10 1.63 -0.69
CA ALA A 141 -23.88 2.66 -1.37
C ALA A 141 -25.25 2.15 -1.82
N GLU A 142 -26.30 2.87 -1.43
CA GLU A 142 -27.67 2.62 -1.88
C GLU A 142 -27.91 3.19 -3.28
N GLY A 143 -28.90 2.63 -4.01
CA GLY A 143 -29.23 3.07 -5.37
C GLY A 143 -28.19 2.69 -6.44
N VAL A 144 -27.11 2.00 -6.07
CA VAL A 144 -26.09 1.49 -6.98
C VAL A 144 -26.41 0.04 -7.39
N PRO A 145 -26.17 -0.38 -8.64
CA PRO A 145 -26.40 -1.76 -9.06
C PRO A 145 -25.70 -2.78 -8.14
N VAL A 146 -26.43 -3.82 -7.74
CA VAL A 146 -25.94 -4.87 -6.81
C VAL A 146 -24.63 -5.49 -7.27
N ALA A 147 -24.42 -5.64 -8.58
CA ALA A 147 -23.17 -6.16 -9.12
C ALA A 147 -21.96 -5.27 -8.79
N VAL A 148 -22.13 -3.94 -8.82
CA VAL A 148 -21.07 -2.97 -8.53
C VAL A 148 -20.75 -2.93 -7.04
N THR A 149 -21.79 -2.89 -6.19
CA THR A 149 -21.58 -2.91 -4.73
C THR A 149 -20.99 -4.23 -4.27
N ALA A 150 -21.42 -5.37 -4.83
CA ALA A 150 -20.81 -6.67 -4.56
C ALA A 150 -19.33 -6.73 -5.01
N ALA A 151 -18.99 -6.14 -6.16
CA ALA A 151 -17.60 -6.06 -6.62
C ALA A 151 -16.74 -5.19 -5.70
N ALA A 152 -17.25 -4.04 -5.25
CA ALA A 152 -16.57 -3.16 -4.31
C ALA A 152 -16.34 -3.84 -2.94
N ARG A 153 -17.35 -4.56 -2.41
CA ARG A 153 -17.21 -5.34 -1.17
C ARG A 153 -16.16 -6.45 -1.31
N ALA A 154 -16.19 -7.20 -2.42
CA ALA A 154 -15.20 -8.24 -2.68
C ALA A 154 -13.78 -7.66 -2.78
N ALA A 155 -13.61 -6.53 -3.46
CA ALA A 155 -12.33 -5.83 -3.54
C ALA A 155 -11.88 -5.27 -2.18
N ALA A 156 -12.80 -4.75 -1.36
CA ALA A 156 -12.49 -4.31 0.01
C ALA A 156 -11.95 -5.47 0.85
N VAL A 157 -12.62 -6.62 0.83
CA VAL A 157 -12.17 -7.83 1.54
C VAL A 157 -10.80 -8.30 1.04
N ALA A 158 -10.60 -8.38 -0.28
CA ALA A 158 -9.29 -8.74 -0.84
C ALA A 158 -8.18 -7.76 -0.43
N THR A 159 -8.48 -6.46 -0.42
CA THR A 159 -7.55 -5.40 0.00
C THR A 159 -7.20 -5.52 1.48
N LEU A 160 -8.16 -5.89 2.34
CA LEU A 160 -7.95 -6.15 3.77
C LEU A 160 -7.08 -7.38 4.02
N LEU A 161 -7.33 -8.47 3.28
CA LEU A 161 -6.49 -9.67 3.37
C LEU A 161 -5.05 -9.36 2.94
N ALA A 162 -4.87 -8.60 1.86
CA ALA A 162 -3.55 -8.16 1.41
C ALA A 162 -2.89 -7.19 2.42
N LEU A 163 -3.66 -6.32 3.09
CA LEU A 163 -3.15 -5.45 4.15
C LEU A 163 -2.67 -6.28 5.35
N GLY A 164 -3.43 -7.31 5.74
CA GLY A 164 -3.03 -8.25 6.77
C GLY A 164 -1.71 -8.95 6.42
N TRP A 165 -1.57 -9.43 5.18
CA TRP A 165 -0.32 -10.02 4.69
C TRP A 165 0.85 -9.02 4.74
N ALA A 166 0.63 -7.79 4.28
CA ALA A 166 1.66 -6.75 4.26
C ALA A 166 2.11 -6.34 5.67
N LEU A 167 1.20 -6.37 6.64
CA LEU A 167 1.48 -6.04 8.05
C LEU A 167 2.21 -7.17 8.79
N LEU A 168 1.99 -8.43 8.42
CA LEU A 168 2.67 -9.57 9.02
C LEU A 168 4.18 -9.49 8.73
N PRO A 169 5.06 -9.86 9.69
CA PRO A 169 6.52 -9.74 9.55
C PRO A 169 7.12 -10.86 8.68
N PHE A 170 6.51 -11.15 7.53
CA PHE A 170 7.04 -12.10 6.55
C PHE A 170 8.26 -11.56 5.82
N PRO A 171 9.17 -12.41 5.33
CA PRO A 171 10.34 -11.95 4.61
C PRO A 171 9.97 -11.05 3.43
N ARG A 172 10.48 -9.81 3.45
CA ARG A 172 10.29 -8.76 2.43
C ARG A 172 8.89 -8.13 2.40
N SER A 173 8.02 -8.37 3.39
CA SER A 173 6.80 -7.58 3.59
C SER A 173 7.11 -6.22 4.22
N ASP A 174 6.19 -5.26 4.11
CA ASP A 174 6.33 -3.93 4.72
C ASP A 174 6.43 -4.01 6.23
N GLY A 175 5.66 -4.89 6.87
CA GLY A 175 5.74 -5.16 8.30
C GLY A 175 7.13 -5.62 8.74
N SER A 176 7.82 -6.43 7.93
CA SER A 176 9.19 -6.86 8.24
C SER A 176 10.21 -5.72 8.12
N TRP A 177 10.05 -4.83 7.13
CA TRP A 177 10.91 -3.66 6.95
C TRP A 177 10.68 -2.64 8.06
N ALA A 178 9.42 -2.28 8.33
CA ALA A 178 9.06 -1.35 9.39
C ALA A 178 9.51 -1.84 10.78
N LEU A 179 9.35 -3.14 11.07
CA LEU A 179 9.83 -3.71 12.33
C LEU A 179 11.35 -3.62 12.46
N ARG A 180 12.09 -3.97 11.40
CA ARG A 180 13.55 -3.88 11.37
C ARG A 180 14.01 -2.44 11.64
N ASP A 181 13.45 -1.50 10.91
CA ASP A 181 13.80 -0.09 11.01
C ASP A 181 13.40 0.52 12.36
N TYR A 182 12.37 -0.02 13.02
CA TYR A 182 11.98 0.33 14.39
C TYR A 182 12.91 -0.28 15.47
N LEU A 183 13.50 -1.45 15.22
CA LEU A 183 14.44 -2.08 16.16
C LEU A 183 15.84 -1.48 16.08
N GLU A 184 16.36 -1.18 14.89
CA GLU A 184 17.68 -0.56 14.68
C GLU A 184 17.76 0.82 15.39
N ALA A 185 16.69 1.56 15.23
CA ALA A 185 16.27 2.72 16.00
C ALA A 185 16.43 2.66 17.54
N GLY A 186 16.02 1.55 18.16
CA GLY A 186 16.11 1.36 19.61
C GLY A 186 17.52 1.01 20.08
N ALA A 187 18.38 0.55 19.16
CA ALA A 187 19.79 0.30 19.40
C ALA A 187 20.63 1.58 19.28
N GLU A 188 20.32 2.48 18.33
CA GLU A 188 21.00 3.78 18.18
C GLU A 188 20.76 4.71 19.39
N SER A 189 19.53 4.77 19.89
CA SER A 189 19.17 5.60 21.06
C SER A 189 19.81 5.14 22.38
N ARG A 190 20.33 3.92 22.47
CA ARG A 190 21.02 3.41 23.68
C ARG A 190 22.54 3.64 23.65
N ARG A 191 23.07 4.19 22.55
CA ARG A 191 24.51 4.42 22.34
C ARG A 191 24.92 5.89 22.41
N GLY A 192 23.97 6.81 22.58
CA GLY A 192 24.21 8.25 22.81
C GLY A 192 23.68 8.65 24.18
#